data_AF-A0AAN8WTD3-F1
#
_entry.id   AF-A0AAN8WTD3-F1
#
_cell.length_a   1.000
_cell.length_b   1.000
_cell.length_c   1.000
_cell.angle_alpha   90.00
_cell.angle_beta   90.00
_cell.angle_gamma   90.00
#
_symmetry.space_group_name_H-M   'P 1'
#
loop_
_entity.id
_entity.type
_entity.pdbx_description
1 polymer ?
#
loop_
_entity_poly.entity_id
_entity_poly.type
_entity_poly.pdbx_seq_one_letter_code
_entity_poly.pdbx_strand_id
1 'polypeptide(L)'
;VHHRASGESVNSQAGYSVWYHCPISSCIYHENFSSNGKHFQKLKYLKQHYLKVHAERLYTCDCGQAYSTSALLARHRRLCGLTLICICGSSFSCIESLQTHARRMSHVIHPSTFQALR
;
A
#
# COMPACT_ATOMS: atom_id res chain seq x y z
N VAL A 1 -20.12 17.10 -23.15
CA VAL A 1 -19.63 17.63 -21.85
C VAL A 1 -20.52 17.04 -20.75
N HIS A 2 -20.11 15.93 -20.14
CA HIS A 2 -20.77 15.42 -18.92
C HIS A 2 -19.68 15.06 -17.90
N HIS A 3 -19.36 16.05 -17.08
CA HIS A 3 -18.66 15.84 -15.81
C HIS A 3 -19.69 15.38 -14.78
N ARG A 4 -19.35 14.36 -13.99
CA ARG A 4 -19.90 14.23 -12.63
C ARG A 4 -18.87 13.60 -11.71
N ALA A 5 -18.21 14.47 -10.94
CA ALA A 5 -17.67 14.12 -9.65
C ALA A 5 -18.84 14.05 -8.66
N SER A 6 -19.01 12.95 -7.95
CA SER A 6 -19.68 12.88 -6.64
C SER A 6 -19.44 11.49 -6.07
N GLY A 7 -18.92 11.44 -4.84
CA GLY A 7 -18.89 10.21 -4.08
C GLY A 7 -20.31 9.79 -3.75
N GLU A 8 -20.78 8.73 -4.40
CA GLU A 8 -22.02 8.07 -4.04
C GLU A 8 -21.75 6.60 -3.75
N SER A 9 -22.10 6.20 -2.53
CA SER A 9 -22.13 4.82 -2.06
C SER A 9 -23.20 4.07 -2.84
N VAL A 10 -22.84 3.47 -3.97
CA VAL A 10 -23.80 2.69 -4.76
C VAL A 10 -23.77 1.22 -4.29
N ASN A 11 -24.92 0.87 -3.73
CA ASN A 11 -25.35 -0.47 -3.34
C ASN A 11 -25.15 -1.49 -4.48
N SER A 12 -24.68 -2.67 -4.11
CA SER A 12 -24.28 -3.74 -5.01
C SER A 12 -25.50 -4.53 -5.46
N GLN A 13 -25.91 -4.43 -6.73
CA GLN A 13 -26.66 -5.49 -7.45
C GLN A 13 -26.94 -5.08 -8.91
N ALA A 14 -26.07 -5.49 -9.84
CA ALA A 14 -26.31 -5.79 -11.26
C ALA A 14 -24.94 -6.07 -11.91
N GLY A 15 -24.85 -7.05 -12.81
CA GLY A 15 -23.59 -7.54 -13.41
C GLY A 15 -22.94 -6.62 -14.43
N TYR A 16 -22.66 -5.36 -14.08
CA TYR A 16 -21.83 -4.46 -14.88
C TYR A 16 -20.39 -4.48 -14.36
N SER A 17 -19.42 -4.73 -15.25
CA SER A 17 -18.00 -4.65 -14.90
C SER A 17 -17.59 -3.19 -14.79
N VAL A 18 -17.46 -2.69 -13.56
CA VAL A 18 -16.98 -1.33 -13.31
C VAL A 18 -15.46 -1.29 -13.38
N TRP A 19 -14.95 -0.43 -14.25
CA TRP A 19 -13.54 -0.10 -14.31
C TRP A 19 -13.27 1.19 -13.55
N TYR A 20 -12.17 1.22 -12.82
CA TYR A 20 -11.77 2.37 -12.02
C TYR A 20 -10.47 2.96 -12.58
N HIS A 21 -10.46 4.26 -12.83
CA HIS A 21 -9.32 5.00 -13.38
C HIS A 21 -8.71 5.96 -12.35
N CYS A 22 -7.42 6.24 -12.48
CA CYS A 22 -6.76 7.23 -11.63
C CYS A 22 -7.20 8.65 -12.02
N PRO A 23 -7.54 9.55 -11.08
CA PRO A 23 -7.95 10.91 -11.38
C PRO A 23 -6.78 11.85 -11.76
N ILE A 24 -5.53 11.38 -11.65
CA ILE A 24 -4.36 12.18 -11.99
C ILE A 24 -4.12 12.11 -13.49
N SER A 25 -4.28 13.23 -14.18
CA SER A 25 -4.24 13.32 -15.64
C SER A 25 -2.95 12.77 -16.26
N SER A 26 -1.81 12.88 -15.57
CA SER A 26 -0.51 12.35 -15.99
C SER A 26 -0.28 10.87 -15.65
N CYS A 27 -1.22 10.21 -14.98
CA CYS A 27 -1.08 8.81 -14.58
C CYS A 27 -1.44 7.86 -15.72
N ILE A 28 -0.67 6.78 -15.90
CA ILE A 28 -0.94 5.74 -16.91
C ILE A 28 -2.27 4.99 -16.70
N TYR A 29 -2.90 5.13 -15.52
CA TYR A 29 -4.21 4.55 -15.20
C TYR A 29 -5.35 5.56 -15.37
N HIS A 30 -5.06 6.78 -15.81
CA HIS A 30 -6.06 7.79 -16.16
C HIS A 30 -6.77 7.43 -17.46
N GLU A 31 -8.05 7.83 -17.60
CA GLU A 31 -8.87 7.52 -18.77
C GLU A 31 -8.25 8.02 -20.09
N ASN A 32 -7.62 9.19 -20.07
CA ASN A 32 -6.92 9.77 -21.22
C ASN A 32 -5.76 8.92 -21.76
N PHE A 33 -5.10 8.12 -20.91
CA PHE A 33 -4.00 7.22 -21.30
C PHE A 33 -4.51 5.80 -21.58
N SER A 34 -5.82 5.58 -21.46
CA SER A 34 -6.47 4.29 -21.67
C SER A 34 -6.71 3.97 -23.14
N SER A 35 -5.81 4.40 -24.03
CA SER A 35 -5.77 3.90 -25.41
C SER A 35 -5.40 2.41 -25.47
N ASN A 36 -4.94 1.83 -24.36
CA ASN A 36 -4.74 0.39 -24.16
C ASN A 36 -5.04 -0.03 -22.70
N GLY A 37 -6.33 -0.20 -22.35
CA GLY A 37 -6.82 -1.14 -21.32
C GLY A 37 -6.31 -1.05 -19.87
N LYS A 38 -5.61 0.00 -19.44
CA LYS A 38 -5.14 0.08 -18.04
C LYS A 38 -6.20 0.68 -17.13
N HIS A 39 -6.76 -0.17 -16.28
CA HIS A 39 -7.73 0.19 -15.25
C HIS A 39 -7.65 -0.77 -14.06
N PHE A 40 -8.28 -0.39 -12.96
CA PHE A 40 -8.45 -1.27 -11.80
C PHE A 40 -9.83 -1.94 -11.85
N GLN A 41 -9.89 -3.21 -11.49
CA GLN A 41 -11.16 -3.95 -11.40
C GLN A 41 -11.94 -3.67 -10.11
N LYS A 42 -11.28 -3.10 -9.08
CA LYS A 42 -11.89 -2.82 -7.78
C LYS A 42 -11.43 -1.46 -7.27
N LEU A 43 -12.35 -0.69 -6.70
CA LEU A 43 -12.07 0.62 -6.10
C LEU A 43 -10.96 0.56 -5.05
N LYS A 44 -10.89 -0.52 -4.27
CA LYS A 44 -9.84 -0.70 -3.24
C LYS A 44 -8.42 -0.66 -3.83
N TYR A 45 -8.23 -1.18 -5.04
CA TYR A 45 -6.93 -1.17 -5.71
C TYR A 45 -6.59 0.21 -6.25
N LEU A 46 -7.57 0.93 -6.81
CA LEU A 46 -7.39 2.33 -7.19
C LEU A 46 -7.01 3.20 -5.98
N LYS A 47 -7.72 3.05 -4.85
CA LYS A 47 -7.41 3.78 -3.60
C LYS A 47 -5.99 3.48 -3.14
N GLN A 48 -5.57 2.21 -3.14
CA GLN A 48 -4.22 1.83 -2.77
C GLN A 48 -3.16 2.43 -3.71
N HIS A 49 -3.42 2.40 -5.02
CA HIS A 49 -2.55 3.04 -6.02
C HIS A 49 -2.41 4.54 -5.75
N TYR A 50 -3.52 5.25 -5.59
CA TYR A 50 -3.52 6.69 -5.34
C TYR A 50 -2.73 7.04 -4.08
N LEU A 51 -2.99 6.35 -2.98
CA LEU A 51 -2.28 6.57 -1.71
C LEU A 51 -0.77 6.30 -1.78
N LYS A 52 -0.33 5.45 -2.71
CA LYS A 52 1.07 5.08 -2.88
C LYS A 52 1.82 6.02 -3.84
N VAL A 53 1.16 6.46 -4.91
CA VAL A 53 1.82 7.16 -6.03
C VAL A 53 1.57 8.67 -6.02
N HIS A 54 0.39 9.10 -5.59
CA HIS A 54 -0.08 10.47 -5.79
C HIS A 54 -0.43 11.22 -4.51
N ALA A 55 -0.80 10.51 -3.45
CA ALA A 55 -1.13 11.16 -2.18
C ALA A 55 0.11 11.79 -1.55
N GLU A 56 -0.06 13.03 -1.08
CA GLU A 56 0.96 13.73 -0.30
C GLU A 56 1.30 12.95 0.96
N ARG A 57 2.59 12.94 1.32
CA ARG A 57 3.11 12.19 2.46
C ARG A 57 3.25 13.12 3.67
N LEU A 58 2.12 13.52 4.24
CA LEU A 58 2.06 14.51 5.32
C LEU A 58 2.44 13.94 6.70
N TYR A 59 2.48 12.61 6.85
CA TYR A 59 2.68 11.96 8.14
C TYR A 59 4.09 11.40 8.26
N THR A 60 4.98 12.16 8.89
CA THR A 60 6.40 11.81 9.02
C THR A 60 6.70 11.07 10.33
N CYS A 61 7.57 10.06 10.24
CA CYS A 61 8.16 9.37 11.39
C CYS A 61 9.54 9.95 11.70
N ASP A 62 9.98 9.83 12.95
CA ASP A 62 11.28 10.33 13.41
C ASP A 62 12.47 9.67 12.70
N CYS A 63 12.26 8.52 12.04
CA CYS A 63 13.25 7.87 11.17
C CYS A 63 13.39 8.54 9.78
N GLY A 64 12.66 9.62 9.52
CA GLY A 64 12.64 10.33 8.24
C GLY A 64 11.67 9.78 7.19
N GLN A 65 10.99 8.66 7.45
CA GLN A 65 9.98 8.11 6.52
C GLN A 65 8.65 8.85 6.64
N ALA A 66 8.07 9.23 5.51
CA ALA A 66 6.77 9.90 5.43
C ALA A 66 5.67 8.98 4.87
N TYR A 67 4.43 9.19 5.27
CA TYR A 67 3.27 8.37 4.88
C TYR A 67 2.09 9.25 4.48
N SER A 68 1.23 8.74 3.61
CA SER A 68 0.04 9.46 3.13
C SER A 68 -1.13 9.45 4.10
N THR A 69 -1.12 8.58 5.12
CA THR A 69 -2.15 8.54 6.16
C THR A 69 -1.56 8.26 7.53
N SER A 70 -2.24 8.75 8.58
CA SER A 70 -1.89 8.48 9.98
C SER A 70 -1.90 6.98 10.30
N ALA A 71 -2.83 6.21 9.73
CA ALA A 71 -2.90 4.76 9.92
C ALA A 71 -1.66 4.03 9.37
N LEU A 72 -1.14 4.47 8.22
CA LEU A 72 0.09 3.91 7.65
C LEU A 72 1.31 4.23 8.52
N LEU A 73 1.41 5.47 9.02
CA LEU A 73 2.44 5.87 9.97
C LEU A 73 2.35 5.05 11.28
N ALA A 74 1.16 4.91 11.84
CA ALA A 74 0.93 4.14 13.06
C ALA A 74 1.35 2.68 12.89
N ARG A 75 1.07 2.06 11.73
CA ARG A 75 1.54 0.71 11.42
C ARG A 75 3.05 0.64 11.31
N HIS A 76 3.69 1.60 10.64
CA HIS A 76 5.15 1.65 10.54
C HIS A 76 5.82 1.76 11.91
N ARG A 77 5.32 2.68 12.76
CA ARG A 77 5.87 2.94 14.09
C ARG A 77 5.91 1.71 15.00
N ARG A 78 5.03 0.72 14.80
CA ARG A 78 5.03 -0.53 15.58
C ARG A 78 6.35 -1.30 15.48
N LEU A 79 7.04 -1.18 14.34
CA LEU A 79 8.27 -1.92 14.05
C LEU A 79 9.46 -1.00 13.73
N CYS A 80 9.23 0.31 13.67
CA CYS A 80 10.27 1.29 13.39
C CYS A 80 11.32 1.27 14.51
N GLY A 81 12.59 1.22 14.14
CA GLY A 81 13.70 1.13 15.09
C GLY A 81 13.90 -0.24 15.73
N LEU A 82 13.12 -1.26 15.36
CA LEU A 82 13.33 -2.63 15.83
C LEU A 82 14.16 -3.44 14.84
N THR A 83 15.08 -4.25 15.35
CA THR A 83 15.80 -5.24 14.54
C THR A 83 14.97 -6.52 14.46
N LEU A 84 14.54 -6.90 13.27
CA LEU A 84 13.73 -8.10 13.08
C LEU A 84 14.64 -9.30 12.82
N ILE A 85 14.52 -10.37 13.61
CA ILE A 85 15.46 -11.50 13.57
C ILE A 85 14.71 -12.77 13.18
N CYS A 86 15.08 -13.35 12.04
CA CYS A 86 14.54 -14.63 11.58
C CYS A 86 15.02 -15.78 12.48
N ILE A 87 14.29 -16.90 12.50
CA ILE A 87 14.66 -18.13 13.24
C ILE A 87 16.04 -18.71 12.87
N CYS A 88 16.56 -18.36 11.69
CA CYS A 88 17.91 -18.74 11.25
C CYS A 88 19.01 -17.77 11.74
N GLY A 89 18.66 -16.76 12.53
CA GLY A 89 19.60 -15.76 13.07
C GLY A 89 19.84 -14.53 12.18
N SER A 90 19.31 -14.49 10.95
CA SER A 90 19.46 -13.33 10.07
C SER A 90 18.64 -12.12 10.57
N SER A 91 19.26 -10.94 10.58
CA SER A 91 18.66 -9.68 11.02
C SER A 91 18.20 -8.81 9.84
N PHE A 92 17.13 -8.04 10.05
CA PHE A 92 16.50 -7.18 9.06
C PHE A 92 16.03 -5.87 9.67
N SER A 93 16.17 -4.77 8.94
CA SER A 93 15.73 -3.43 9.35
C SER A 93 14.24 -3.16 9.08
N CYS A 94 13.56 -4.02 8.32
CA CYS A 94 12.12 -3.90 8.07
C CYS A 94 11.44 -5.24 7.80
N ILE A 95 10.13 -5.27 8.01
CA ILE A 95 9.31 -6.50 7.92
C ILE A 95 9.23 -7.06 6.51
N GLU A 96 9.28 -6.22 5.48
CA GLU A 96 9.15 -6.63 4.08
C GLU A 96 10.38 -7.44 3.61
N SER A 97 11.57 -7.04 4.06
CA SER A 97 12.82 -7.79 3.85
C SER A 97 12.77 -9.15 4.55
N LEU A 98 12.36 -9.18 5.82
CA LEU A 98 12.19 -10.41 6.58
C LEU A 98 11.16 -11.36 5.94
N GLN A 99 10.02 -10.84 5.49
CA GLN A 99 8.99 -11.62 4.78
C GLN A 99 9.51 -12.22 3.48
N THR A 100 10.27 -11.44 2.72
CA THR A 100 10.88 -11.93 1.47
C THR A 100 11.90 -13.02 1.75
N HIS A 101 12.76 -12.85 2.76
CA HIS A 101 13.69 -13.87 3.22
C HIS A 101 12.98 -15.14 3.66
N ALA A 102 12.03 -15.01 4.58
CA ALA A 102 11.29 -16.15 5.13
C ALA A 102 10.58 -16.95 4.04
N ARG A 103 9.95 -16.28 3.07
CA ARG A 103 9.32 -16.93 1.92
C ARG A 103 10.33 -17.66 1.03
N ARG A 104 11.51 -17.09 0.79
CA ARG A 104 12.55 -17.71 -0.08
C ARG A 104 13.24 -18.89 0.59
N MET A 105 13.41 -18.82 1.91
CA MET A 105 14.06 -19.85 2.72
C MET A 105 13.06 -20.81 3.38
N SER A 106 11.76 -20.67 3.07
CA SER A 106 10.69 -21.46 3.67
C SER A 106 10.67 -21.43 5.21
N HIS A 107 11.08 -20.32 5.81
CA HIS A 107 11.02 -20.10 7.26
C HIS A 107 9.66 -19.54 7.68
N VAL A 108 9.23 -19.89 8.89
CA VAL A 108 8.01 -19.33 9.50
C VAL A 108 8.38 -18.08 10.29
N ILE A 109 7.58 -17.01 10.15
CA ILE A 109 7.70 -15.81 10.96
C ILE A 109 6.87 -16.03 12.23
N HIS A 110 7.52 -16.00 13.38
CA HIS A 110 6.87 -16.19 14.68
C HIS A 110 6.71 -14.83 15.38
N PRO A 111 5.78 -14.65 16.33
CA PRO A 111 5.69 -13.42 17.12
C PRO A 111 6.99 -13.05 17.87
N SER A 112 7.84 -14.05 18.16
CA SER A 112 9.18 -13.84 18.76
C SER A 112 10.22 -13.29 17.78
N THR A 113 9.94 -13.26 16.47
CA THR A 113 10.81 -12.69 15.42
C THR A 113 10.94 -11.16 15.54
N PHE A 114 10.06 -10.51 16.30
CA PHE A 114 10.09 -9.09 16.60
C PHE A 114 10.91 -8.82 17.87
N GLN A 115 12.23 -9.00 17.80
CA GLN A 115 13.09 -8.74 18.95
C GLN A 115 13.45 -7.26 19.02
N ALA A 116 13.02 -6.58 20.08
CA ALA A 116 13.34 -5.17 20.30
C ALA A 116 14.76 -5.03 20.82
N LEU A 117 15.74 -4.96 19.93
CA LEU A 117 17.03 -4.36 20.28
C LEU A 117 16.86 -2.84 20.16
N ARG A 118 16.91 -2.14 21.30
CA ARG A 118 17.14 -0.69 21.34
C ARG A 118 18.61 -0.39 21.17
#